data_AF-A0AAE1WBQ6-F1
#
_entry.id   AF-A0AAE1WBQ6-F1
#
_cell.length_a   1.000
_cell.length_b   1.000
_cell.length_c   1.000
_cell.angle_alpha   90.00
_cell.angle_beta   90.00
_cell.angle_gamma   90.00
#
_symmetry.space_group_name_H-M   'P 1'
#
loop_
_entity.id
_entity.type
_entity.pdbx_description
1 polymer ?
#
loop_
_entity_poly.entity_id
_entity_poly.type
_entity_poly.pdbx_seq_one_letter_code
_entity_poly.pdbx_strand_id
1 'polypeptide(L)'
;MDRRAVYGPRDGIVLSQQSQHRSDEILDGDIDEVLQAKRADGKFWRNLREQDLPIRVQQILHQIGFYGVYRCGRIQYDCHLITALVERWRSETHSFHFRVGEATITLQDVQVIWGLPIDGEPVSGTDLERTSVQWQEYCMQYIGFAPEDGALKGSRLQVKAIIEHISHVHITPDTPHLTVVQYARAVALLLLGGTMCPDSSGNLVSLLYLAKLEDIVAARNYSWGSAVLAFLYRELCNASEKGKAVIGGALQFGPGHASFHFVPDLVLHVYIWAQIDNNRVLPGAYGAMWNCEHTFTGQCEQLSGSLEIY
;
A
#
# COMPACT_ATOMS: atom_id res chain seq x y z
N MET A 1 -13.46 18.18 30.86
CA MET A 1 -12.59 18.59 29.73
C MET A 1 -13.42 18.52 28.48
N ASP A 2 -13.38 19.57 27.66
CA ASP A 2 -14.05 19.56 26.35
C ASP A 2 -13.37 18.50 25.47
N ARG A 3 -14.09 17.41 25.15
CA ARG A 3 -13.54 16.31 24.35
C ARG A 3 -13.15 16.78 22.95
N ARG A 4 -13.76 17.86 22.45
CA ARG A 4 -13.40 18.50 21.17
C ARG A 4 -11.99 19.08 21.18
N ALA A 5 -11.45 19.44 22.33
CA ALA A 5 -10.07 19.93 22.43
C ALA A 5 -9.02 18.82 22.23
N VAL A 6 -9.43 17.53 22.23
CA VAL A 6 -8.54 16.37 22.20
C VAL A 6 -8.59 15.60 20.87
N TYR A 7 -9.75 15.53 20.19
CA TYR A 7 -9.93 14.67 18.99
C TYR A 7 -10.60 15.35 17.79
N GLY A 8 -10.78 16.67 17.79
CA GLY A 8 -11.39 17.42 16.69
C GLY A 8 -10.85 18.84 16.50
N PRO A 9 -11.19 19.51 15.37
CA PRO A 9 -10.88 20.91 15.16
C PRO A 9 -11.46 21.78 16.28
N ARG A 10 -10.63 22.68 16.81
CA ARG A 10 -11.10 23.74 17.72
C ARG A 10 -11.96 24.76 16.99
N ASP A 11 -11.73 24.93 15.69
CA ASP A 11 -12.49 25.78 14.80
C ASP A 11 -13.07 24.96 13.64
N GLY A 12 -14.39 24.76 13.66
CA GLY A 12 -15.11 24.01 12.64
C GLY A 12 -15.21 24.71 11.28
N ILE A 13 -14.72 25.95 11.16
CA ILE A 13 -14.64 26.67 9.89
C ILE A 13 -13.46 26.16 9.04
N VAL A 14 -12.41 25.64 9.69
CA VAL A 14 -11.18 25.18 9.00
C VAL A 14 -11.29 23.72 8.55
N LEU A 15 -11.87 22.85 9.38
CA LEU A 15 -12.14 21.43 9.05
C LEU A 15 -13.65 21.20 9.06
N SER A 16 -14.27 21.49 7.91
CA SER A 16 -15.72 21.55 7.76
C SER A 16 -16.40 20.17 7.71
N GLN A 17 -15.64 19.09 7.46
CA GLN A 17 -16.17 17.73 7.33
C GLN A 17 -16.13 16.93 8.63
N GLN A 18 -15.76 17.54 9.76
CA GLN A 18 -15.62 16.82 11.05
C GLN A 18 -16.88 16.04 11.45
N SER A 19 -18.08 16.55 11.18
CA SER A 19 -19.34 15.87 11.53
C SER A 19 -19.58 14.56 10.76
N GLN A 20 -18.94 14.40 9.59
CA GLN A 20 -18.98 13.20 8.76
C GLN A 20 -17.74 12.33 8.95
N HIS A 21 -16.76 12.82 9.71
CA HIS A 21 -15.48 12.16 9.93
C HIS A 21 -15.60 11.12 11.06
N ARG A 22 -14.96 9.96 10.87
CA ARG A 22 -15.01 8.82 11.81
C ARG A 22 -14.55 9.17 13.23
N SER A 23 -13.57 10.07 13.36
CA SER A 23 -13.07 10.51 14.67
C SER A 23 -14.11 11.26 15.52
N ASP A 24 -15.23 11.66 14.94
CA ASP A 24 -16.35 12.26 15.68
C ASP A 24 -17.11 11.20 16.51
N GLU A 25 -17.15 9.94 16.09
CA GLU A 25 -17.78 8.84 16.86
C GLU A 25 -17.00 8.53 18.14
N ILE A 26 -15.66 8.68 18.10
CA ILE A 26 -14.78 8.53 19.26
C ILE A 26 -15.10 9.56 20.35
N LEU A 27 -15.54 10.77 19.98
CA LEU A 27 -15.88 11.84 20.92
C LEU A 27 -17.08 11.47 21.79
N ASP A 28 -18.02 10.72 21.22
CA ASP A 28 -19.26 10.29 21.90
C ASP A 28 -19.04 9.07 22.79
N GLY A 29 -17.82 8.50 22.78
CA GLY A 29 -17.46 7.30 23.55
C GLY A 29 -17.88 6.01 22.86
N ASP A 30 -18.28 6.08 21.60
CA ASP A 30 -18.42 4.91 20.74
C ASP A 30 -17.03 4.43 20.32
N ILE A 31 -16.79 3.12 20.38
CA ILE A 31 -15.52 2.56 19.94
C ILE A 31 -15.64 2.38 18.44
N ASP A 32 -14.96 3.25 17.69
CA ASP A 32 -14.86 3.14 16.24
C ASP A 32 -14.33 1.75 15.85
N GLU A 33 -14.97 1.13 14.86
CA GLU A 33 -14.57 -0.20 14.40
C GLU A 33 -13.18 -0.15 13.76
N VAL A 34 -12.31 -1.09 14.15
CA VAL A 34 -10.97 -1.19 13.57
C VAL A 34 -11.08 -1.50 12.07
N LEU A 35 -10.47 -0.66 11.24
CA LEU A 35 -10.48 -0.83 9.79
C LEU A 35 -9.80 -2.13 9.39
N GLN A 36 -10.47 -2.88 8.53
CA GLN A 36 -9.89 -4.06 7.89
C GLN A 36 -9.17 -3.64 6.61
N ALA A 37 -7.85 -3.76 6.61
CA ALA A 37 -7.03 -3.48 5.42
C ALA A 37 -7.20 -4.60 4.37
N LYS A 38 -7.70 -4.24 3.18
CA LYS A 38 -7.90 -5.20 2.07
C LYS A 38 -6.62 -5.41 1.28
N ARG A 39 -6.36 -6.67 0.97
CA ARG A 39 -5.29 -7.12 0.09
C ARG A 39 -5.62 -8.49 -0.48
N ALA A 40 -5.19 -8.74 -1.71
CA ALA A 40 -5.49 -9.96 -2.45
C ALA A 40 -4.24 -10.82 -2.72
N ASP A 41 -3.07 -10.24 -2.50
CA ASP A 41 -1.73 -10.77 -2.80
C ASP A 41 -1.25 -11.87 -1.83
N GLY A 42 -2.08 -12.24 -0.84
CA GLY A 42 -1.59 -13.01 0.30
C GLY A 42 -1.12 -14.43 -0.04
N LYS A 43 -1.78 -15.08 -1.01
CA LYS A 43 -1.33 -16.40 -1.52
C LYS A 43 -0.07 -16.28 -2.36
N PHE A 44 0.01 -15.25 -3.20
CA PHE A 44 1.18 -14.99 -4.05
C PHE A 44 2.47 -14.86 -3.25
N TRP A 45 2.48 -14.02 -2.22
CA TRP A 45 3.67 -13.86 -1.38
C TRP A 45 3.99 -15.09 -0.54
N ARG A 46 3.00 -15.93 -0.21
CA ARG A 46 3.27 -17.20 0.46
C ARG A 46 4.01 -18.15 -0.47
N ASN A 47 3.53 -18.28 -1.71
CA ASN A 47 4.16 -19.12 -2.72
C ASN A 47 5.57 -18.61 -3.07
N LEU A 48 5.78 -17.29 -3.12
CA LEU A 48 7.11 -16.70 -3.36
C LEU A 48 8.09 -16.87 -2.19
N ARG A 49 7.63 -16.97 -0.94
CA ARG A 49 8.54 -17.27 0.18
C ARG A 49 9.19 -18.64 0.04
N GLU A 50 8.56 -19.54 -0.71
CA GLU A 50 9.11 -20.87 -1.01
C GLU A 50 10.08 -20.82 -2.21
N GLN A 51 9.89 -19.88 -3.14
CA GLN A 51 10.69 -19.72 -4.36
C GLN A 51 10.75 -18.26 -4.83
N ASP A 52 11.95 -17.70 -4.96
CA ASP A 52 12.16 -16.38 -5.57
C ASP A 52 11.72 -16.34 -7.03
N LEU A 53 11.33 -15.14 -7.51
CA LEU A 53 11.05 -14.97 -8.93
C LEU A 53 12.31 -15.26 -9.78
N PRO A 54 12.17 -15.96 -10.92
CA PRO A 54 13.28 -16.19 -11.83
C PRO A 54 13.96 -14.89 -12.25
N ILE A 55 15.29 -14.89 -12.38
CA ILE A 55 16.08 -13.68 -12.70
C ILE A 55 15.60 -12.95 -13.96
N ARG A 56 15.16 -13.71 -14.98
CA ARG A 56 14.63 -13.14 -16.23
C ARG A 56 13.30 -12.39 -16.02
N VAL A 57 12.46 -12.86 -15.08
CA VAL A 57 11.24 -12.15 -14.68
C VAL A 57 11.60 -10.88 -13.90
N GLN A 58 12.55 -10.98 -12.97
CA GLN A 58 13.03 -9.81 -12.21
C GLN A 58 13.60 -8.71 -13.12
N GLN A 59 14.33 -9.09 -14.17
CA GLN A 59 14.85 -8.14 -15.18
C GLN A 59 13.72 -7.39 -15.89
N ILE A 60 12.64 -8.08 -16.26
CA ILE A 60 11.48 -7.44 -16.89
C ILE A 60 10.76 -6.55 -15.87
N LEU A 61 10.60 -6.98 -14.61
CA LEU A 61 10.05 -6.15 -13.53
C LEU A 61 10.86 -4.86 -13.32
N HIS A 62 12.18 -4.94 -13.49
CA HIS A 62 13.05 -3.77 -13.44
C HIS A 62 12.84 -2.85 -14.65
N GLN A 63 12.63 -3.42 -15.85
CA GLN A 63 12.33 -2.64 -17.05
C GLN A 63 11.02 -1.88 -16.92
N ILE A 64 9.95 -2.50 -16.40
CA ILE A 64 8.64 -1.85 -16.25
C ILE A 64 8.54 -0.91 -15.03
N GLY A 65 9.53 -0.92 -14.13
CA GLY A 65 9.56 -0.08 -12.92
C GLY A 65 8.88 -0.66 -11.67
N PHE A 66 8.61 -1.96 -11.63
CA PHE A 66 7.94 -2.63 -10.49
C PHE A 66 8.89 -3.47 -9.62
N TYR A 67 10.18 -3.50 -9.95
CA TYR A 67 11.16 -4.27 -9.18
C TYR A 67 11.26 -3.83 -7.72
N GLY A 68 11.16 -2.53 -7.44
CA GLY A 68 11.16 -2.02 -6.06
C GLY A 68 10.01 -2.58 -5.24
N VAL A 69 8.77 -2.52 -5.76
CA VAL A 69 7.58 -3.13 -5.14
C VAL A 69 7.77 -4.61 -4.87
N TYR A 70 8.32 -5.36 -5.84
CA TYR A 70 8.66 -6.77 -5.65
C TYR A 70 9.63 -6.98 -4.47
N ARG A 71 10.68 -6.15 -4.40
CA ARG A 71 11.72 -6.23 -3.37
C ARG A 71 11.25 -5.78 -1.98
N CYS A 72 10.29 -4.87 -1.88
CA CYS A 72 9.63 -4.51 -0.62
C CYS A 72 8.95 -5.73 0.01
N GLY A 73 8.48 -6.65 -0.84
CA GLY A 73 7.87 -7.89 -0.39
C GLY A 73 6.53 -7.69 0.31
N ARG A 74 6.15 -8.68 1.12
CA ARG A 74 4.93 -8.63 1.92
C ARG A 74 5.17 -8.07 3.32
N ILE A 75 4.75 -6.82 3.52
CA ILE A 75 4.66 -6.19 4.84
C ILE A 75 3.33 -6.54 5.50
N GLN A 76 3.35 -6.87 6.79
CA GLN A 76 2.12 -7.08 7.57
C GLN A 76 1.49 -5.73 7.92
N TYR A 77 0.17 -5.66 7.82
CA TYR A 77 -0.58 -4.45 8.16
C TYR A 77 -0.98 -4.50 9.63
N ASP A 78 -0.67 -3.44 10.36
CA ASP A 78 -1.25 -3.20 11.68
C ASP A 78 -2.53 -2.37 11.48
N CYS A 79 -3.68 -3.06 11.50
CA CYS A 79 -4.98 -2.44 11.32
C CYS A 79 -5.31 -1.39 12.40
N HIS A 80 -4.75 -1.52 13.62
CA HIS A 80 -4.96 -0.51 14.67
C HIS A 80 -4.16 0.74 14.37
N LEU A 81 -2.89 0.61 13.94
CA LEU A 81 -2.09 1.74 13.51
C LEU A 81 -2.71 2.45 12.31
N ILE A 82 -3.14 1.69 11.30
CA ILE A 82 -3.81 2.24 10.11
C ILE A 82 -5.08 2.98 10.53
N THR A 83 -5.89 2.40 11.42
CA THR A 83 -7.10 3.06 11.94
C THR A 83 -6.76 4.38 12.62
N ALA A 84 -5.77 4.40 13.52
CA ALA A 84 -5.33 5.61 14.21
C ALA A 84 -4.79 6.69 13.25
N LEU A 85 -4.12 6.29 12.16
CA LEU A 85 -3.67 7.23 11.13
C LEU A 85 -4.85 7.77 10.32
N VAL A 86 -5.81 6.93 9.94
CA VAL A 86 -7.01 7.35 9.20
C VAL A 86 -7.89 8.28 10.03
N GLU A 87 -8.00 8.08 11.35
CA GLU A 87 -8.66 9.01 12.27
C GLU A 87 -8.01 10.41 12.31
N ARG A 88 -6.76 10.52 11.86
CA ARG A 88 -6.01 11.78 11.77
C ARG A 88 -5.97 12.32 10.35
N TRP A 89 -6.40 11.56 9.35
CA TRP A 89 -6.44 12.02 7.97
C TRP A 89 -7.54 13.05 7.76
N ARG A 90 -7.24 14.15 7.08
CA ARG A 90 -8.21 15.17 6.70
C ARG A 90 -8.34 15.23 5.19
N SER A 91 -9.52 14.88 4.70
CA SER A 91 -9.85 14.89 3.27
C SER A 91 -9.82 16.31 2.69
N GLU A 92 -10.05 17.34 3.51
CA GLU A 92 -10.02 18.73 3.10
C GLU A 92 -8.62 19.21 2.68
N THR A 93 -7.57 18.70 3.34
CA THR A 93 -6.17 19.10 3.12
C THR A 93 -5.32 18.01 2.50
N HIS A 94 -5.82 16.77 2.43
CA HIS A 94 -5.05 15.56 2.10
C HIS A 94 -3.77 15.44 2.96
N SER A 95 -3.93 15.68 4.27
CA SER A 95 -2.85 15.59 5.25
C SER A 95 -3.33 14.90 6.52
N PHE A 96 -2.40 14.25 7.23
CA PHE A 96 -2.59 13.78 8.59
C PHE A 96 -2.39 14.95 9.56
N HIS A 97 -3.30 15.09 10.51
CA HIS A 97 -3.29 16.13 11.53
C HIS A 97 -2.91 15.51 12.87
N PHE A 98 -1.66 15.72 13.28
CA PHE A 98 -1.16 15.33 14.60
C PHE A 98 -1.17 16.53 15.55
N ARG A 99 -0.99 16.29 16.85
CA ARG A 99 -0.95 17.39 17.86
C ARG A 99 0.18 18.39 17.64
N VAL A 100 1.21 17.94 16.93
CA VAL A 100 2.50 18.59 16.73
C VAL A 100 2.67 19.22 15.36
N GLY A 101 1.73 18.99 14.45
CA GLY A 101 1.77 19.48 13.08
C GLY A 101 1.04 18.58 12.09
N GLU A 102 1.14 18.94 10.83
CA GLU A 102 0.58 18.18 9.71
C GLU A 102 1.67 17.35 9.02
N ALA A 103 1.28 16.21 8.47
CA ALA A 103 2.15 15.39 7.63
C ALA A 103 1.37 14.86 6.42
N THR A 104 2.03 14.76 5.27
CA THR A 104 1.41 14.28 4.03
C THR A 104 2.35 13.31 3.34
N ILE A 105 1.81 12.29 2.67
CA ILE A 105 2.59 11.32 1.89
C ILE A 105 2.82 11.90 0.50
N THR A 106 4.06 12.15 0.12
CA THR A 106 4.40 12.78 -1.17
C THR A 106 4.76 11.75 -2.24
N LEU A 107 4.88 12.20 -3.49
CA LEU A 107 5.43 11.36 -4.56
C LEU A 107 6.85 10.89 -4.26
N GLN A 108 7.68 11.72 -3.62
CA GLN A 108 9.04 11.35 -3.25
C GLN A 108 9.04 10.16 -2.29
N ASP A 109 8.10 10.11 -1.34
CA ASP A 109 7.94 8.97 -0.44
C ASP A 109 7.61 7.69 -1.21
N VAL A 110 6.67 7.78 -2.17
CA VAL A 110 6.29 6.65 -3.02
C VAL A 110 7.47 6.13 -3.86
N GLN A 111 8.27 7.04 -4.42
CA GLN A 111 9.47 6.70 -5.18
C GLN A 111 10.53 6.03 -4.30
N VAL A 112 10.76 6.55 -3.09
CA VAL A 112 11.77 6.01 -2.17
C VAL A 112 11.35 4.65 -1.61
N ILE A 113 10.09 4.51 -1.18
CA ILE A 113 9.60 3.29 -0.53
C ILE A 113 9.49 2.15 -1.55
N TRP A 114 8.90 2.39 -2.72
CA TRP A 114 8.56 1.33 -3.68
C TRP A 114 9.37 1.36 -4.97
N GLY A 115 10.22 2.36 -5.19
CA GLY A 115 10.97 2.50 -6.44
C GLY A 115 10.11 2.78 -7.67
N LEU A 116 8.84 3.17 -7.48
CA LEU A 116 7.93 3.43 -8.58
C LEU A 116 8.30 4.75 -9.29
N PRO A 117 8.22 4.79 -10.64
CA PRO A 117 8.41 6.04 -11.37
C PRO A 117 7.29 7.03 -11.04
N ILE A 118 7.69 8.25 -10.69
CA ILE A 118 6.79 9.36 -10.34
C ILE A 118 6.69 10.41 -11.44
N ASP A 119 7.64 10.42 -12.37
CA ASP A 119 7.61 11.23 -13.58
C ASP A 119 7.01 10.43 -14.73
N GLY A 120 6.44 11.14 -15.71
CA GLY A 120 5.94 10.57 -16.95
C GLY A 120 4.43 10.65 -17.11
N GLU A 121 3.90 9.84 -18.02
CA GLU A 121 2.53 9.91 -18.49
C GLU A 121 1.53 9.47 -17.40
N PRO A 122 0.36 10.12 -17.30
CA PRO A 122 -0.66 9.71 -16.35
C PRO A 122 -1.18 8.30 -16.67
N VAL A 123 -1.36 7.49 -15.64
CA VAL A 123 -2.02 6.17 -15.75
C VAL A 123 -3.53 6.40 -15.83
N SER A 124 -4.01 6.69 -17.03
CA SER A 124 -5.44 6.83 -17.34
C SER A 124 -5.86 5.79 -18.36
N GLY A 125 -7.09 5.30 -18.25
CA GLY A 125 -7.65 4.34 -19.20
C GLY A 125 -9.15 4.54 -19.30
N THR A 126 -9.65 4.49 -20.52
CA THR A 126 -11.09 4.34 -20.78
C THR A 126 -11.39 2.86 -20.92
N ASP A 127 -12.47 2.42 -20.26
CA ASP A 127 -13.00 1.10 -20.52
C ASP A 127 -13.59 1.11 -21.93
N LEU A 128 -12.83 0.57 -22.89
CA LEU A 128 -13.36 0.30 -24.22
C LEU A 128 -14.37 -0.83 -24.05
N GLU A 129 -15.55 -0.70 -24.66
CA GLU A 129 -16.63 -1.71 -24.61
C GLU A 129 -16.18 -3.04 -25.24
N ARG A 130 -15.37 -3.80 -24.48
CA ARG A 130 -14.89 -5.13 -24.84
C ARG A 130 -15.83 -6.17 -24.24
N THR A 131 -16.19 -7.16 -25.05
CA THR A 131 -16.91 -8.34 -24.59
C THR A 131 -16.01 -9.19 -23.67
N SER A 132 -16.62 -10.11 -22.91
CA SER A 132 -15.86 -11.08 -22.10
C SER A 132 -14.86 -11.87 -22.94
N VAL A 133 -15.27 -12.31 -24.13
CA VAL A 133 -14.42 -13.05 -25.08
C VAL A 133 -13.21 -12.22 -25.51
N GLN A 134 -13.41 -10.94 -25.83
CA GLN A 134 -12.30 -10.05 -26.19
C GLN A 134 -11.33 -9.86 -25.02
N TRP A 135 -11.84 -9.77 -23.78
CA TRP A 135 -10.98 -9.73 -22.60
C TRP A 135 -10.22 -11.04 -22.36
N GLN A 136 -10.82 -12.20 -22.68
CA GLN A 136 -10.15 -13.50 -22.59
C GLN A 136 -9.01 -13.62 -23.60
N GLU A 137 -9.26 -13.26 -24.86
CA GLU A 137 -8.24 -13.22 -25.91
C GLU A 137 -7.11 -12.26 -25.55
N TYR A 138 -7.47 -11.09 -25.02
CA TYR A 138 -6.51 -10.08 -24.58
C TYR A 138 -5.63 -10.59 -23.42
N CYS A 139 -6.22 -11.28 -22.44
CA CYS A 139 -5.46 -11.94 -21.38
C CYS A 139 -4.55 -13.05 -21.93
N MET A 140 -5.05 -13.87 -22.86
CA MET A 140 -4.25 -14.92 -23.49
C MET A 140 -3.02 -14.34 -24.19
N GLN A 141 -3.22 -13.24 -24.93
CA GLN A 141 -2.14 -12.56 -25.64
C GLN A 141 -1.09 -11.97 -24.69
N TYR A 142 -1.51 -11.23 -23.67
CA TYR A 142 -0.58 -10.41 -22.88
C TYR A 142 -0.09 -11.03 -21.58
N ILE A 143 -0.89 -11.89 -20.93
CA ILE A 143 -0.52 -12.59 -19.68
C ILE A 143 -0.45 -14.11 -19.83
N GLY A 144 -0.73 -14.66 -21.02
CA GLY A 144 -0.45 -16.07 -21.34
C GLY A 144 -1.52 -17.07 -20.90
N PHE A 145 -2.71 -16.59 -20.49
CA PHE A 145 -3.88 -17.44 -20.27
C PHE A 145 -5.19 -16.72 -20.55
N ALA A 146 -6.19 -17.48 -20.98
CA ALA A 146 -7.57 -17.02 -21.06
C ALA A 146 -8.30 -17.36 -19.74
N PRO A 147 -8.82 -16.37 -18.99
CA PRO A 147 -9.63 -16.62 -17.81
C PRO A 147 -10.95 -17.31 -18.16
N GLU A 148 -11.46 -18.14 -17.26
CA GLU A 148 -12.81 -18.71 -17.38
C GLU A 148 -13.89 -17.62 -17.31
N ASP A 149 -15.08 -17.89 -17.85
CA ASP A 149 -16.19 -16.91 -17.91
C ASP A 149 -16.57 -16.33 -16.53
N GLY A 150 -16.44 -17.11 -15.46
CA GLY A 150 -16.70 -16.68 -14.08
C GLY A 150 -15.59 -15.83 -13.44
N ALA A 151 -14.40 -15.79 -14.04
CA ALA A 151 -13.24 -15.07 -13.52
C ALA A 151 -13.19 -13.60 -13.96
N LEU A 152 -14.00 -13.21 -14.96
CA LEU A 152 -14.09 -11.85 -15.49
C LEU A 152 -15.38 -11.15 -15.04
N LYS A 153 -15.25 -9.87 -14.68
CA LYS A 153 -16.37 -8.98 -14.36
C LYS A 153 -16.19 -7.64 -15.06
N GLY A 154 -16.58 -7.58 -16.34
CA GLY A 154 -16.22 -6.47 -17.23
C GLY A 154 -14.71 -6.43 -17.45
N SER A 155 -14.10 -5.25 -17.36
CA SER A 155 -12.64 -5.04 -17.44
C SER A 155 -11.86 -5.46 -16.18
N ARG A 156 -12.41 -6.35 -15.36
CA ARG A 156 -11.80 -6.79 -14.10
C ARG A 156 -11.61 -8.30 -14.07
N LEU A 157 -10.42 -8.73 -13.65
CA LEU A 157 -10.01 -10.12 -13.56
C LEU A 157 -9.80 -10.53 -12.10
N GLN A 158 -10.26 -11.72 -11.72
CA GLN A 158 -10.02 -12.28 -10.39
C GLN A 158 -8.54 -12.48 -10.10
N VAL A 159 -8.10 -11.98 -8.94
CA VAL A 159 -6.74 -12.17 -8.42
C VAL A 159 -6.41 -13.66 -8.28
N LYS A 160 -7.39 -14.47 -7.83
CA LYS A 160 -7.25 -15.91 -7.71
C LYS A 160 -6.79 -16.56 -9.02
N ALA A 161 -7.41 -16.20 -10.15
CA ALA A 161 -7.07 -16.76 -11.46
C ALA A 161 -5.63 -16.43 -11.87
N ILE A 162 -5.17 -15.19 -11.59
CA ILE A 162 -3.78 -14.78 -11.85
C ILE A 162 -2.80 -15.59 -10.98
N ILE A 163 -3.09 -15.75 -9.69
CA ILE A 163 -2.24 -16.51 -8.76
C ILE A 163 -2.15 -17.98 -9.15
N GLU A 164 -3.28 -18.59 -9.53
CA GLU A 164 -3.31 -19.98 -9.98
C GLU A 164 -2.47 -20.16 -11.25
N HIS A 165 -2.63 -19.29 -12.25
CA HIS A 165 -1.80 -19.32 -13.45
C HIS A 165 -0.30 -19.20 -13.14
N ILE A 166 0.10 -18.20 -12.34
CA ILE A 166 1.50 -17.97 -11.93
C ILE A 166 2.08 -19.18 -11.19
N SER A 167 1.25 -19.89 -10.41
CA SER A 167 1.68 -21.06 -9.64
C SER A 167 1.84 -22.32 -10.51
N HIS A 168 1.14 -22.40 -11.65
CA HIS A 168 1.24 -23.54 -12.57
C HIS A 168 2.39 -23.39 -13.59
N VAL A 169 2.73 -22.16 -13.95
CA VAL A 169 3.79 -21.88 -14.94
C VAL A 169 5.17 -21.92 -14.28
N HIS A 170 6.03 -22.82 -14.77
CA HIS A 170 7.41 -22.95 -14.32
C HIS A 170 8.35 -22.30 -15.35
N ILE A 171 9.07 -21.26 -14.93
CA ILE A 171 10.03 -20.57 -15.78
C ILE A 171 11.41 -21.21 -15.62
N THR A 172 11.95 -21.74 -16.71
CA THR A 172 13.28 -22.34 -16.82
C THR A 172 14.22 -21.45 -17.65
N PRO A 173 15.54 -21.69 -17.65
CA PRO A 173 16.48 -20.97 -18.51
C PRO A 173 16.08 -20.99 -20.00
N ASP A 174 15.54 -22.10 -20.47
CA ASP A 174 15.16 -22.32 -21.88
C ASP A 174 13.75 -21.80 -22.23
N THR A 175 13.02 -21.24 -21.26
CA THR A 175 11.65 -20.75 -21.49
C THR A 175 11.65 -19.62 -22.53
N PRO A 176 10.76 -19.65 -23.53
CA PRO A 176 10.67 -18.61 -24.56
C PRO A 176 10.52 -17.21 -23.95
N HIS A 177 11.17 -16.21 -24.54
CA HIS A 177 11.13 -14.83 -24.04
C HIS A 177 9.69 -14.30 -23.87
N LEU A 178 8.81 -14.60 -24.82
CA LEU A 178 7.41 -14.19 -24.76
C LEU A 178 6.71 -14.68 -23.50
N THR A 179 6.89 -15.96 -23.12
CA THR A 179 6.28 -16.54 -21.93
C THR A 179 6.80 -15.89 -20.65
N VAL A 180 8.10 -15.56 -20.59
CA VAL A 180 8.66 -14.83 -19.45
C VAL A 180 8.07 -13.42 -19.35
N VAL A 181 7.87 -12.72 -20.47
CA VAL A 181 7.21 -11.41 -20.50
C VAL A 181 5.76 -11.51 -20.04
N GLN A 182 5.00 -12.49 -20.54
CA GLN A 182 3.62 -12.72 -20.12
C GLN A 182 3.52 -12.98 -18.61
N TYR A 183 4.41 -13.83 -18.09
CA TYR A 183 4.52 -14.10 -16.66
C TYR A 183 4.85 -12.82 -15.87
N ALA A 184 5.82 -12.02 -16.33
CA ALA A 184 6.18 -10.76 -15.68
C ALA A 184 5.04 -9.75 -15.68
N ARG A 185 4.24 -9.65 -16.76
CA ARG A 185 3.04 -8.81 -16.80
C ARG A 185 1.98 -9.29 -15.81
N ALA A 186 1.76 -10.61 -15.69
CA ALA A 186 0.83 -11.17 -14.71
C ALA A 186 1.26 -10.82 -13.27
N VAL A 187 2.56 -10.94 -12.97
CA VAL A 187 3.13 -10.53 -11.68
C VAL A 187 2.95 -9.02 -11.45
N ALA A 188 3.27 -8.18 -12.43
CA ALA A 188 3.13 -6.73 -12.31
C ALA A 188 1.67 -6.31 -12.07
N LEU A 189 0.73 -6.93 -12.80
CA LEU A 189 -0.70 -6.72 -12.65
C LEU A 189 -1.15 -7.09 -11.23
N LEU A 190 -0.62 -8.17 -10.66
CA LEU A 190 -0.91 -8.60 -9.30
C LEU A 190 -0.28 -7.69 -8.23
N LEU A 191 0.95 -7.22 -8.43
CA LEU A 191 1.57 -6.24 -7.54
C LEU A 191 0.74 -4.95 -7.53
N LEU A 192 0.35 -4.45 -8.70
CA LEU A 192 -0.43 -3.23 -8.80
C LEU A 192 -1.85 -3.40 -8.24
N GLY A 193 -2.66 -4.32 -8.77
CA GLY A 193 -4.06 -4.45 -8.40
C GLY A 193 -4.34 -5.33 -7.18
N GLY A 194 -3.40 -6.19 -6.77
CA GLY A 194 -3.58 -7.06 -5.60
C GLY A 194 -2.94 -6.51 -4.32
N THR A 195 -1.93 -5.63 -4.47
CA THR A 195 -1.15 -5.08 -3.34
C THR A 195 -1.32 -3.57 -3.21
N MET A 196 -1.10 -2.81 -4.29
CA MET A 196 -0.99 -1.34 -4.23
C MET A 196 -2.33 -0.63 -4.41
N CYS A 197 -3.18 -1.14 -5.29
CA CYS A 197 -4.47 -0.58 -5.67
C CYS A 197 -5.59 -1.65 -5.64
N PRO A 198 -5.77 -2.37 -4.50
CA PRO A 198 -6.81 -3.39 -4.38
C PRO A 198 -8.21 -2.81 -4.47
N ASP A 199 -9.08 -3.44 -5.23
CA ASP A 199 -10.49 -3.04 -5.27
C ASP A 199 -11.17 -3.25 -3.90
N SER A 200 -12.34 -2.63 -3.70
CA SER A 200 -13.06 -2.73 -2.42
C SER A 200 -13.42 -4.17 -2.03
N SER A 201 -13.51 -5.09 -3.00
CA SER A 201 -13.72 -6.51 -2.74
C SER A 201 -12.43 -7.26 -2.36
N GLY A 202 -11.26 -6.69 -2.65
CA GLY A 202 -9.94 -7.29 -2.47
C GLY A 202 -9.74 -8.55 -3.31
N ASN A 203 -10.45 -8.69 -4.44
CA ASN A 203 -10.47 -9.93 -5.22
C ASN A 203 -10.35 -9.70 -6.72
N LEU A 204 -10.47 -8.47 -7.21
CA LEU A 204 -10.46 -8.14 -8.64
C LEU A 204 -9.37 -7.13 -8.97
N VAL A 205 -8.71 -7.32 -10.11
CA VAL A 205 -7.74 -6.38 -10.69
C VAL A 205 -8.28 -5.82 -11.98
N SER A 206 -8.15 -4.51 -12.20
CA SER A 206 -8.49 -3.89 -13.47
C SER A 206 -7.49 -4.27 -14.57
N LEU A 207 -8.00 -4.79 -15.68
CA LEU A 207 -7.26 -5.05 -16.91
C LEU A 207 -6.86 -3.76 -17.64
N LEU A 208 -7.34 -2.60 -17.23
CA LEU A 208 -6.86 -1.32 -17.75
C LEU A 208 -5.38 -1.08 -17.41
N TYR A 209 -4.89 -1.66 -16.32
CA TYR A 209 -3.46 -1.67 -16.03
C TYR A 209 -2.68 -2.54 -17.01
N LEU A 210 -3.27 -3.65 -17.47
CA LEU A 210 -2.63 -4.52 -18.47
C LEU A 210 -2.41 -3.78 -19.79
N ALA A 211 -3.35 -2.90 -20.18
CA ALA A 211 -3.20 -2.01 -21.34
C ALA A 211 -1.97 -1.09 -21.26
N LYS A 212 -1.57 -0.71 -20.05
CA LYS A 212 -0.37 0.10 -19.80
C LYS A 212 0.90 -0.72 -19.66
N LEU A 213 0.77 -2.05 -19.61
CA LEU A 213 1.87 -3.01 -19.57
C LEU A 213 2.09 -3.72 -20.91
N GLU A 214 1.30 -3.42 -21.95
CA GLU A 214 1.45 -4.04 -23.28
C GLU A 214 2.88 -3.88 -23.82
N ASP A 215 3.40 -2.66 -23.80
CA ASP A 215 4.79 -2.37 -24.12
C ASP A 215 5.59 -2.24 -22.83
N ILE A 216 6.44 -3.24 -22.56
CA ILE A 216 7.29 -3.29 -21.36
C ILE A 216 8.36 -2.18 -21.33
N VAL A 217 8.76 -1.65 -22.50
CA VAL A 217 9.74 -0.57 -22.60
C VAL A 217 9.06 0.76 -22.30
N ALA A 218 7.88 0.98 -22.87
CA ALA A 218 7.09 2.18 -22.60
C ALA A 218 6.47 2.20 -21.19
N ALA A 219 6.25 1.02 -20.58
CA ALA A 219 5.61 0.89 -19.27
C ALA A 219 6.28 1.74 -18.18
N ARG A 220 7.62 1.89 -18.21
CA ARG A 220 8.35 2.69 -17.20
C ARG A 220 8.11 4.18 -17.32
N ASN A 221 7.65 4.65 -18.48
CA ASN A 221 7.39 6.07 -18.73
C ASN A 221 6.04 6.52 -18.19
N TYR A 222 5.26 5.63 -17.57
CA TYR A 222 4.07 6.02 -16.84
C TYR A 222 4.41 6.39 -15.39
N SER A 223 3.72 7.40 -14.87
CA SER A 223 3.81 7.80 -13.47
C SER A 223 3.00 6.84 -12.58
N TRP A 224 3.50 5.60 -12.44
CA TRP A 224 2.90 4.58 -11.57
C TRP A 224 2.82 5.04 -10.11
N GLY A 225 3.82 5.78 -9.66
CA GLY A 225 3.84 6.33 -8.31
C GLY A 225 2.70 7.31 -8.06
N SER A 226 2.40 8.19 -9.02
CA SER A 226 1.24 9.08 -8.91
C SER A 226 -0.08 8.34 -8.91
N ALA A 227 -0.20 7.27 -9.71
CA ALA A 227 -1.41 6.44 -9.74
C ALA A 227 -1.65 5.76 -8.38
N VAL A 228 -0.59 5.20 -7.78
CA VAL A 228 -0.64 4.58 -6.45
C VAL A 228 -0.95 5.62 -5.38
N LEU A 229 -0.32 6.80 -5.42
CA LEU A 229 -0.56 7.85 -4.43
C LEU A 229 -2.00 8.38 -4.50
N ALA A 230 -2.50 8.65 -5.71
CA ALA A 230 -3.88 9.07 -5.92
C ALA A 230 -4.88 8.02 -5.42
N PHE A 231 -4.58 6.74 -5.65
CA PHE A 231 -5.38 5.64 -5.10
C PHE A 231 -5.35 5.64 -3.57
N LEU A 232 -4.17 5.73 -2.97
CA LEU A 232 -3.99 5.76 -1.51
C LEU A 232 -4.75 6.93 -0.88
N TYR A 233 -4.65 8.13 -1.44
CA TYR A 233 -5.39 9.30 -0.95
C TYR A 233 -6.89 9.08 -1.01
N ARG A 234 -7.40 8.54 -2.11
CA ARG A 234 -8.82 8.23 -2.24
C ARG A 234 -9.27 7.24 -1.17
N GLU A 235 -8.48 6.20 -0.89
CA GLU A 235 -8.83 5.21 0.15
C GLU A 235 -8.74 5.80 1.56
N LEU A 236 -7.76 6.68 1.84
CA LEU A 236 -7.67 7.41 3.11
C LEU A 236 -8.87 8.35 3.30
N CYS A 237 -9.25 9.12 2.26
CA CYS A 237 -10.43 9.97 2.30
C CYS A 237 -11.69 9.15 2.54
N ASN A 238 -11.89 8.08 1.77
CA ASN A 238 -13.05 7.20 1.89
C ASN A 238 -13.12 6.57 3.29
N ALA A 239 -12.00 6.07 3.82
CA ALA A 239 -11.96 5.40 5.11
C ALA A 239 -12.06 6.37 6.29
N SER A 240 -11.79 7.66 6.09
CA SER A 240 -11.95 8.71 7.11
C SER A 240 -13.42 9.10 7.36
N GLU A 241 -14.34 8.71 6.47
CA GLU A 241 -15.78 8.90 6.67
C GLU A 241 -16.35 7.93 7.71
N LYS A 242 -17.41 8.33 8.41
CA LYS A 242 -18.15 7.49 9.37
C LYS A 242 -18.70 6.22 8.74
N GLY A 243 -18.80 5.16 9.56
CA GLY A 243 -19.42 3.88 9.18
C GLY A 243 -18.63 3.03 8.19
N LYS A 244 -17.34 3.32 7.98
CA LYS A 244 -16.46 2.55 7.08
C LYS A 244 -15.68 1.54 7.89
N ALA A 245 -15.77 0.28 7.50
CA ALA A 245 -15.07 -0.82 8.17
C ALA A 245 -13.82 -1.31 7.41
N VAL A 246 -13.52 -0.73 6.25
CA VAL A 246 -12.57 -1.30 5.28
C VAL A 246 -11.75 -0.20 4.62
N ILE A 247 -10.46 -0.47 4.40
CA ILE A 247 -9.55 0.40 3.65
C ILE A 247 -8.69 -0.41 2.66
N GLY A 248 -8.57 0.07 1.42
CA GLY A 248 -7.63 -0.44 0.43
C GLY A 248 -6.37 0.40 0.31
N GLY A 249 -5.50 0.05 -0.64
CA GLY A 249 -4.34 0.85 -1.02
C GLY A 249 -3.00 0.31 -0.53
N ALA A 250 -1.94 1.06 -0.86
CA ALA A 250 -0.56 0.75 -0.50
C ALA A 250 -0.26 1.08 0.97
N LEU A 251 -0.89 0.34 1.89
CA LEU A 251 -0.89 0.59 3.34
C LEU A 251 0.32 -0.03 4.07
N GLN A 252 1.46 -0.13 3.38
CA GLN A 252 2.67 -0.79 3.87
C GLN A 252 3.43 0.09 4.89
N PHE A 253 2.76 0.44 5.98
CA PHE A 253 3.29 1.20 7.12
C PHE A 253 3.75 0.23 8.22
N GLY A 254 4.84 -0.52 8.00
CA GLY A 254 5.26 -1.59 8.92
C GLY A 254 6.54 -1.28 9.72
N PRO A 255 6.65 -1.75 10.99
CA PRO A 255 7.88 -1.65 11.77
C PRO A 255 8.82 -2.81 11.43
N GLY A 256 9.99 -2.47 10.87
CA GLY A 256 11.13 -3.38 10.74
C GLY A 256 11.19 -4.18 9.45
N HIS A 257 12.15 -3.84 8.59
CA HIS A 257 13.21 -4.78 8.23
C HIS A 257 14.50 -4.02 7.94
N ALA A 258 15.52 -4.37 8.72
CA ALA A 258 16.91 -4.00 8.57
C ALA A 258 17.47 -4.56 7.25
N SER A 259 17.71 -3.68 6.28
CA SER A 259 18.69 -3.78 5.17
C SER A 259 18.65 -2.57 4.23
N PHE A 260 17.87 -1.53 4.54
CA PHE A 260 17.94 -0.24 3.85
C PHE A 260 18.41 0.83 4.83
N HIS A 261 19.72 1.07 4.85
CA HIS A 261 20.22 2.39 5.20
C HIS A 261 19.66 3.36 4.15
N PHE A 262 19.02 4.45 4.61
CA PHE A 262 18.28 5.47 3.85
C PHE A 262 16.77 5.27 3.66
N VAL A 263 15.99 5.40 4.75
CA VAL A 263 14.75 6.20 4.74
C VAL A 263 14.64 6.95 6.09
N PRO A 264 15.33 8.10 6.27
CA PRO A 264 15.37 8.79 7.56
C PRO A 264 14.08 9.55 7.88
N ASP A 265 13.27 9.93 6.89
CA ASP A 265 12.27 10.98 7.13
C ASP A 265 10.86 10.42 7.34
N LEU A 266 10.26 9.64 6.44
CA LEU A 266 8.82 9.33 6.61
C LEU A 266 8.52 8.27 7.69
N VAL A 267 9.21 7.12 7.67
CA VAL A 267 8.97 6.06 8.68
C VAL A 267 9.44 6.55 10.04
N LEU A 268 10.59 7.22 10.11
CA LEU A 268 11.07 7.80 11.35
C LEU A 268 10.16 8.94 11.82
N HIS A 269 9.70 9.87 10.96
CA HIS A 269 8.78 10.93 11.39
C HIS A 269 7.42 10.39 11.80
N VAL A 270 6.75 9.57 10.99
CA VAL A 270 5.43 9.02 11.35
C VAL A 270 5.54 8.16 12.62
N TYR A 271 6.60 7.36 12.75
CA TYR A 271 6.83 6.54 13.94
C TYR A 271 7.19 7.40 15.16
N ILE A 272 8.10 8.37 15.03
CA ILE A 272 8.48 9.33 16.09
C ILE A 272 7.26 10.14 16.52
N TRP A 273 6.46 10.67 15.59
CA TRP A 273 5.27 11.44 15.91
C TRP A 273 4.17 10.57 16.53
N ALA A 274 3.94 9.36 16.02
CA ALA A 274 3.02 8.39 16.63
C ALA A 274 3.48 7.97 18.03
N GLN A 275 4.78 7.77 18.24
CA GLN A 275 5.37 7.38 19.51
C GLN A 275 5.41 8.54 20.52
N ILE A 276 5.61 9.79 20.06
CA ILE A 276 5.49 11.01 20.87
C ILE A 276 4.06 11.20 21.36
N ASP A 277 3.06 10.96 20.50
CA ASP A 277 1.65 11.02 20.90
C ASP A 277 1.28 9.89 21.90
N ASN A 278 1.91 8.70 21.77
CA ASN A 278 1.67 7.54 22.64
C ASN A 278 2.40 7.60 24.00
N ASN A 279 3.49 8.36 24.13
CA ASN A 279 4.32 8.40 25.36
C ASN A 279 3.82 9.36 26.45
N ARG A 280 2.61 9.92 26.33
CA ARG A 280 1.97 10.69 27.41
C ARG A 280 0.87 9.87 28.08
N VAL A 281 1.14 9.42 29.32
CA VAL A 281 0.17 8.74 30.19
C VAL A 281 -1.06 9.62 30.36
N LEU A 282 -2.18 9.24 29.75
CA LEU A 282 -3.48 9.89 29.93
C LEU A 282 -4.47 8.87 30.53
N PRO A 283 -5.30 9.27 31.51
CA PRO A 283 -6.27 8.39 32.15
C PRO A 283 -7.54 8.27 31.26
N GLY A 284 -7.66 7.18 30.50
CA GLY A 284 -8.88 6.84 29.75
C GLY A 284 -8.60 5.99 28.51
N ALA A 285 -9.30 4.86 28.37
CA ALA A 285 -9.17 3.88 27.28
C ALA A 285 -9.54 4.53 25.92
N TYR A 286 -8.89 4.28 24.77
CA TYR A 286 -7.90 3.27 24.38
C TYR A 286 -6.68 3.95 23.76
N GLY A 287 -5.54 3.88 24.44
CA GLY A 287 -4.23 3.94 23.78
C GLY A 287 -3.71 2.52 23.71
N ALA A 288 -3.51 1.98 22.51
CA ALA A 288 -2.68 0.79 22.38
C ALA A 288 -1.26 1.17 22.86
N MET A 289 -0.97 0.89 24.12
CA MET A 289 0.39 0.90 24.64
C MET A 289 1.17 -0.18 23.88
N TRP A 290 2.17 0.24 23.12
CA TRP A 290 3.21 -0.67 22.66
C TRP A 290 4.04 -1.09 23.87
N ASN A 291 3.84 -2.32 24.35
CA ASN A 291 4.78 -2.95 25.27
C ASN A 291 5.80 -3.73 24.44
N CYS A 292 6.80 -3.03 23.90
CA CYS A 292 8.01 -3.71 23.43
C CYS A 292 8.91 -3.95 24.63
N GLU A 293 8.73 -5.07 25.34
CA GLU A 293 9.84 -5.64 26.10
C GLU A 293 10.88 -6.17 25.09
N HIS A 294 11.71 -5.27 24.57
CA HIS A 294 12.99 -5.66 23.99
C HIS A 294 14.00 -5.78 25.12
N THR A 295 14.11 -6.97 25.70
CA THR A 295 15.23 -7.33 26.57
C THR A 295 16.50 -7.28 25.73
N PHE A 296 17.26 -6.19 25.82
CA PHE A 296 18.61 -6.11 25.29
C PHE A 296 19.52 -6.97 26.18
N THR A 297 19.76 -8.22 25.81
CA THR A 297 20.99 -8.91 26.23
C THR A 297 22.11 -8.53 25.27
N GLY A 298 22.61 -7.31 25.42
CA GLY A 298 23.86 -6.87 24.82
C GLY A 298 24.94 -6.88 25.89
N GLN A 299 25.94 -7.75 25.73
CA GLN A 299 27.14 -7.72 26.56
C GLN A 299 27.79 -6.33 26.46
N CYS A 300 28.10 -5.77 27.62
CA CYS A 300 28.74 -4.49 27.81
C CYS A 300 30.21 -4.59 27.36
N GLU A 301 30.58 -3.96 26.25
CA GLU A 301 31.94 -3.48 26.04
C GLU A 301 31.93 -1.95 26.09
N GLN A 302 32.52 -1.45 27.16
CA GLN A 302 32.68 -0.05 27.48
C GLN A 302 33.62 0.61 26.47
N LEU A 303 33.16 1.64 25.77
CA LEU A 303 34.02 2.67 25.21
C LEU A 303 33.64 4.00 25.88
N SER A 304 34.49 4.39 26.82
CA SER A 304 34.48 5.67 27.51
C SER A 304 34.76 6.82 26.55
N GLY A 305 33.87 7.80 26.51
CA GLY A 305 34.12 9.11 25.90
C GLY A 305 33.36 10.18 26.69
N SER A 306 34.11 11.01 27.41
CA SER A 306 33.64 12.07 28.30
C SER A 306 33.05 13.27 27.53
N LEU A 307 31.88 13.75 27.98
CA LEU A 307 31.38 15.10 27.67
C LEU A 307 32.26 16.14 28.38
N GLU A 308 32.66 17.18 27.67
CA GLU A 308 32.90 18.51 28.25
C GLU A 308 31.92 19.50 27.59
N ILE A 309 31.21 20.23 28.45
CA ILE A 309 30.22 21.25 28.13
C ILE A 309 30.88 22.61 28.38
N TYR A 310 30.69 23.54 27.45
CA TYR A 310 30.45 24.95 27.78
C TYR A 310 29.12 25.36 27.14
#